data_AF-A0A6G3XWJ7-F1
#
_entry.id   AF-A0A6G3XWJ7-F1
#
_cell.length_a   1.000
_cell.length_b   1.000
_cell.length_c   1.000
_cell.angle_alpha   90.00
_cell.angle_beta   90.00
_cell.angle_gamma   90.00
#
_symmetry.space_group_name_H-M   'P 1'
#
loop_
_entity.id
_entity.type
_entity.pdbx_description
1 polymer ?
#
loop_
_entity_poly.entity_id
_entity_poly.type
_entity_poly.pdbx_seq_one_letter_code
_entity_poly.pdbx_strand_id
1 'polypeptide(L)' 'VADLAPPVPAAVTRLAQGLFDEESGTVTDPLAPDREAAPTAHPAVAGAAVATAPEGAGSA' A
#
# COMPACT_ATOMS: atom_id res chain seq x y z
N VAL A 1 -12.40 -19.97 -25.17
CA VAL A 1 -12.07 -19.53 -23.80
C VAL A 1 -10.55 -19.48 -23.71
N ALA A 2 -9.97 -18.40 -23.17
CA ALA A 2 -8.52 -18.31 -23.00
C ALA A 2 -8.09 -19.11 -21.77
N ASP A 3 -7.08 -19.97 -21.92
CA ASP A 3 -6.53 -20.79 -20.85
C ASP A 3 -5.54 -19.94 -20.03
N LEU A 4 -6.06 -19.30 -18.98
CA LEU A 4 -5.26 -18.53 -18.03
C LEU A 4 -4.89 -19.43 -16.86
N ALA A 5 -3.62 -19.38 -16.47
CA ALA A 5 -3.14 -20.10 -15.30
C ALA A 5 -3.97 -19.73 -14.05
N PRO A 6 -4.20 -20.69 -13.14
CA PRO A 6 -4.82 -20.41 -11.86
C PRO A 6 -4.08 -19.30 -11.09
N PRO A 7 -4.78 -18.47 -10.30
CA PRO A 7 -4.14 -17.42 -9.51
C PRO A 7 -3.08 -18.00 -8.57
N VAL A 8 -1.94 -17.33 -8.48
CA VAL A 8 -0.85 -17.71 -7.57
C VAL A 8 -1.36 -17.68 -6.11
N PRO A 9 -1.00 -18.64 -5.24
CA PRO A 9 -1.46 -18.64 -3.85
C PRO A 9 -1.08 -17.35 -3.12
N ALA A 10 -1.99 -16.85 -2.26
CA ALA A 10 -1.83 -15.56 -1.58
C ALA A 10 -0.51 -15.42 -0.82
N ALA A 11 -0.01 -16.51 -0.21
CA ALA A 11 1.27 -16.52 0.49
C ALA A 11 2.47 -16.28 -0.45
N VAL A 12 2.40 -16.77 -1.69
CA VAL A 12 3.47 -16.58 -2.69
C VAL A 12 3.49 -15.15 -3.20
N THR A 13 2.31 -14.58 -3.49
CA THR A 13 2.19 -13.18 -3.87
C THR A 13 2.64 -12.26 -2.73
N ARG A 14 2.34 -12.62 -1.47
CA ARG A 14 2.76 -11.90 -0.27
C ARG A 14 4.28 -11.86 -0.11
N LEU A 15 4.99 -12.94 -0.40
CA LEU A 15 6.46 -12.95 -0.34
C LEU A 15 7.11 -11.98 -1.33
N ALA A 16 6.50 -11.76 -2.50
CA ALA A 16 7.00 -10.78 -3.47
C ALA A 16 6.83 -9.32 -3.01
N GLN A 17 6.01 -9.06 -1.99
CA GLN A 17 5.77 -7.72 -1.44
C GLN A 17 6.80 -7.29 -0.38
N GLY A 18 7.53 -8.25 0.20
CA GLY A 18 8.51 -8.01 1.28
C GLY A 18 8.30 -8.93 2.48
N LEU A 19 9.10 -8.72 3.53
CA LEU A 19 8.97 -9.48 4.78
C LEU A 19 7.64 -9.10 5.46
N PHE A 20 6.76 -10.08 5.66
CA PHE A 20 5.50 -9.88 6.37
C PHE A 20 5.66 -10.20 7.85
N ASP A 21 5.17 -9.32 8.70
CA ASP A 21 5.06 -9.52 10.14
C ASP A 21 3.62 -9.87 10.52
N GLU A 22 3.42 -11.05 11.10
CA GLU A 22 2.08 -11.59 11.38
C GLU A 22 1.44 -10.94 12.62
N GLU A 23 2.24 -10.45 13.57
CA GLU A 23 1.74 -9.82 14.80
C GLU A 23 1.16 -8.42 14.53
N SER A 24 1.89 -7.58 13.79
CA SER A 24 1.42 -6.25 13.38
C SER A 24 0.52 -6.26 12.15
N GLY A 25 0.55 -7.34 11.36
CA GLY A 25 -0.14 -7.43 10.08
C GLY A 25 0.45 -6.51 9.00
N THR A 26 1.72 -6.13 9.12
CA THR A 26 2.40 -5.18 8.22
C THR A 26 3.46 -5.86 7.35
N VAL A 27 3.74 -5.27 6.18
CA VAL A 27 4.85 -5.69 5.31
C VAL A 27 5.98 -4.69 5.47
N THR A 28 7.20 -5.17 5.69
CA THR A 28 8.40 -4.36 5.75
C THR A 28 8.71 -3.80 4.38
N ASP A 29 8.92 -2.49 4.32
CA ASP A 29 9.15 -1.75 3.10
C ASP A 29 10.59 -1.90 2.59
N PRO A 30 10.83 -2.53 1.43
CA PRO A 30 12.18 -2.73 0.90
C PRO A 30 12.86 -1.44 0.45
N LEU A 31 12.11 -0.35 0.21
CA LEU A 31 12.63 0.94 -0.26
C LEU A 31 12.70 2.00 0.85
N ALA A 32 12.50 1.61 2.11
CA ALA A 32 12.64 2.51 3.26
C ALA A 32 14.00 3.23 3.28
N PRO A 33 15.15 2.56 3.06
CA PRO A 33 16.45 3.24 3.05
C PRO A 33 16.56 4.34 1.99
N ASP A 34 16.02 4.10 0.79
CA ASP A 34 16.08 5.06 -0.31
C ASP A 34 15.23 6.30 -0.02
N ARG A 35 14.09 6.14 0.64
CA ARG A 35 13.25 7.29 1.04
C ARG A 35 13.83 8.08 2.19
N GLU A 36 14.50 7.44 3.14
CA GLU A 36 15.22 8.16 4.20
C GLU A 36 16.48 8.87 3.66
N ALA A 37 17.14 8.28 2.67
CA ALA A 37 18.27 8.88 1.99
C ALA A 37 17.85 9.98 1.00
N ALA A 38 16.60 10.00 0.55
CA ALA A 38 16.10 11.03 -0.35
C ALA A 38 16.11 12.40 0.34
N PRO A 39 16.70 13.44 -0.28
CA PRO A 39 16.71 14.78 0.29
C PRO A 39 15.28 15.30 0.43
N THR A 40 14.95 15.93 1.56
CA THR A 40 13.61 16.42 1.94
C THR A 40 13.05 17.55 1.05
N ALA A 41 13.74 17.89 -0.04
CA ALA A 41 13.33 18.94 -0.97
C ALA A 41 12.21 18.45 -1.89
N HIS A 42 11.03 18.17 -1.33
CA HIS A 42 9.79 18.25 -2.06
C HIS A 42 9.30 19.71 -1.94
N PRO A 43 9.21 20.50 -3.02
CA PRO A 43 8.41 21.72 -2.95
C PRO A 43 7.01 21.26 -2.55
N ALA A 44 6.49 21.83 -1.46
CA ALA A 44 5.13 21.55 -1.01
C ALA A 44 4.21 21.65 -2.24
N VAL A 45 3.67 20.52 -2.69
CA VAL A 45 2.52 20.53 -3.58
C VAL A 45 1.40 21.10 -2.74
N ALA A 46 1.24 22.42 -2.83
CA ALA A 46 0.11 23.15 -2.30
C ALA A 46 -1.15 22.56 -2.96
N GLY A 47 -1.81 21.64 -2.25
CA GLY A 47 -2.99 20.94 -2.76
C GLY A 47 -3.03 19.44 -2.49
N ALA A 48 -2.58 18.96 -1.33
CA ALA A 48 -3.17 17.74 -0.79
C ALA A 48 -4.61 18.08 -0.37
N ALA A 49 -5.56 17.94 -1.31
CA ALA A 49 -6.97 18.04 -1.00
C ALA A 49 -7.29 16.94 0.02
N VAL A 50 -7.57 17.35 1.26
CA VAL A 50 -8.18 16.49 2.28
C VAL A 50 -9.44 15.91 1.67
N ALA A 51 -9.47 14.59 1.47
CA ALA A 51 -10.69 13.88 1.17
C ALA A 51 -11.58 13.95 2.42
N THR A 52 -12.52 14.89 2.43
CA THR A 52 -13.60 14.89 3.42
C THR A 52 -14.46 13.64 3.16
N ALA A 53 -14.52 12.74 4.12
CA ALA A 53 -15.46 11.63 4.10
C ALA A 53 -16.90 12.18 3.98
N PRO A 54 -17.81 11.56 3.20
CA PRO A 54 -19.20 11.96 3.25
C PRO A 54 -19.77 11.62 4.63
N GLU A 55 -20.11 12.66 5.38
CA GLU A 55 -20.81 12.56 6.65
C GLU A 55 -22.30 12.30 6.36
N GLY A 56 -22.74 11.08 6.67
CA GLY A 56 -24.14 10.69 6.83
C GLY A 56 -24.86 10.22 5.56
N ALA A 57 -25.33 8.97 5.58
CA ALA A 57 -26.75 8.60 5.41
C ALA A 57 -26.87 7.14 4.94
N GLY A 58 -27.50 6.30 5.77
CA GLY A 58 -27.95 4.97 5.35
C GLY A 58 -27.91 3.89 6.42
N SER A 59 -28.55 4.13 7.57
CA SER A 59 -29.09 3.03 8.36
C SER A 59 -30.40 2.59 7.71
N ALA A 60 -30.49 1.33 7.28
CA ALA A 60 -31.68 0.46 7.23
C ALA A 60 -31.33 -0.86 6.51
#